data_AF-A0A396S1V5-F1
#
_entry.id   AF-A0A396S1V5-F1
#
_cell.length_a   1.000
_cell.length_b   1.000
_cell.length_c   1.000
_cell.angle_alpha   90.00
_cell.angle_beta   90.00
_cell.angle_gamma   90.00
#
_symmetry.space_group_name_H-M   'P 1'
#
loop_
_entity.id
_entity.type
_entity.pdbx_description
1 polymer ?
#
loop_
_entity_poly.entity_id
_entity_poly.type
_entity_poly.pdbx_seq_one_letter_code
_entity_poly.pdbx_strand_id
1 'polypeptide(L)'
;MNADRKTDPSDTSRHGFAIDELAKSIDEFRRNLAELRPTLIGEVGVERDEAFARRIYQARRERTKFFPGSDDLFGEPAWDALLDLFIAGESGRETTMSDAAAGACTSANSAQRWIAVLEARGLVERYADPHDRRRTLVRLTGPTADAMRRYLDSM
;
A
#
# COMPACT_ATOMS: atom_id res chain seq x y z
N MET A 1 65.63 31.90 9.37
CA MET A 1 64.70 32.77 10.12
C MET A 1 63.65 33.22 9.12
N ASN A 2 62.38 33.00 9.45
CA ASN A 2 61.31 32.64 8.52
C ASN A 2 60.89 33.71 7.51
N ALA A 3 60.50 33.25 6.32
CA ALA A 3 59.91 34.03 5.25
C ALA A 3 58.40 34.23 5.46
N ASP A 4 57.97 35.48 5.34
CA ASP A 4 56.57 35.92 5.35
C ASP A 4 55.79 35.32 4.15
N ARG A 5 54.88 34.40 4.43
CA ARG A 5 53.77 34.08 3.52
C ARG A 5 52.62 35.05 3.82
N LYS A 6 52.52 36.12 3.04
CA LYS A 6 51.26 36.87 2.90
C LYS A 6 50.24 35.95 2.25
N THR A 7 49.21 35.56 3.00
CA THR A 7 48.00 34.96 2.44
C THR A 7 47.29 35.99 1.57
N ASP A 8 47.06 35.63 0.31
CA ASP A 8 46.39 36.46 -0.69
C ASP A 8 44.88 36.58 -0.34
N PRO A 9 44.34 37.80 -0.18
CA PRO A 9 42.91 38.01 0.15
C PRO A 9 41.95 37.56 -0.97
N SER A 10 42.44 37.20 -2.15
CA SER A 10 41.63 36.61 -3.22
C SER A 10 41.18 35.16 -2.93
N ASP A 11 41.84 34.45 -2.01
CA ASP A 11 41.54 33.04 -1.71
C ASP A 11 40.25 32.86 -0.86
N THR A 12 39.93 33.84 -0.01
CA THR A 12 38.73 33.81 0.85
C THR A 12 37.44 33.99 0.04
N SER A 13 37.49 34.73 -1.07
CA SER A 13 36.34 34.97 -1.96
C SER A 13 35.93 33.71 -2.73
N ARG A 14 36.90 32.87 -3.07
CA ARG A 14 36.67 31.60 -3.79
C ARG A 14 35.93 30.56 -2.92
N HIS A 15 36.23 30.56 -1.62
CA HIS A 15 35.56 29.70 -0.64
C HIS A 15 34.15 30.18 -0.30
N GLY A 16 33.93 31.50 -0.21
CA GLY A 16 32.58 32.07 -0.03
C GLY A 16 31.64 31.75 -1.20
N PHE A 17 32.15 31.84 -2.43
CA PHE A 17 31.37 31.49 -3.63
C PHE A 17 30.99 30.00 -3.66
N ALA A 18 31.90 29.11 -3.26
CA ALA A 18 31.64 27.68 -3.18
C ALA A 18 30.61 27.33 -2.08
N ILE A 19 30.63 28.03 -0.94
CA ILE A 19 29.62 27.85 0.12
C ILE A 19 28.24 28.33 -0.36
N ASP A 20 28.17 29.46 -1.05
CA ASP A 20 26.92 30.00 -1.61
C ASP A 20 26.35 29.09 -2.71
N GLU A 21 27.21 28.52 -3.54
CA GLU A 21 26.83 27.56 -4.58
C GLU A 21 26.33 26.24 -3.98
N LEU A 22 26.98 25.77 -2.91
CA LEU A 22 26.53 24.62 -2.13
C LEU A 22 25.18 24.90 -1.44
N ALA A 23 25.01 26.09 -0.86
CA ALA A 23 23.76 26.50 -0.21
C ALA A 23 22.59 26.55 -1.20
N LYS A 24 22.82 27.10 -2.40
CA LYS A 24 21.83 27.10 -3.49
C LYS A 24 21.46 25.68 -3.91
N SER A 25 22.43 24.79 -4.05
CA SER A 25 22.19 23.38 -4.38
C SER A 25 21.39 22.67 -3.29
N ILE A 26 21.66 22.94 -2.01
CA ILE A 26 20.89 22.39 -0.89
C ILE A 26 19.44 22.88 -0.92
N ASP A 27 19.21 24.17 -1.20
CA ASP A 27 17.86 24.73 -1.26
C ASP A 27 17.08 24.23 -2.48
N GLU A 28 17.74 24.04 -3.61
CA GLU A 28 17.15 23.41 -4.79
C GLU A 28 16.77 21.95 -4.51
N PHE A 29 17.69 21.18 -3.89
CA PHE A 29 17.39 19.82 -3.48
C PHE A 29 16.24 19.74 -2.46
N ARG A 30 16.19 20.66 -1.48
CA ARG A 30 15.08 20.76 -0.53
C ARG A 30 13.74 21.06 -1.22
N ARG A 31 13.72 21.94 -2.22
CA ARG A 31 12.52 22.22 -3.03
C ARG A 31 12.07 20.99 -3.80
N ASN A 32 12.99 20.34 -4.51
CA ASN A 32 12.71 19.10 -5.24
C ASN A 32 12.19 18.00 -4.30
N LEU A 33 12.78 17.83 -3.12
CA LEU A 33 12.28 16.91 -2.10
C LEU A 33 10.89 17.29 -1.61
N ALA A 34 10.59 18.58 -1.40
CA ALA A 34 9.27 19.03 -0.95
C ALA A 34 8.18 18.74 -2.00
N GLU A 35 8.51 18.83 -3.28
CA GLU A 35 7.60 18.50 -4.40
C GLU A 35 7.38 16.99 -4.55
N LEU A 36 8.43 16.18 -4.36
CA LEU A 36 8.34 14.72 -4.45
C LEU A 36 7.79 14.06 -3.19
N ARG A 37 7.84 14.74 -2.03
CA ARG A 37 7.46 14.16 -0.73
C ARG A 37 6.04 13.60 -0.69
N PRO A 38 4.98 14.25 -1.22
CA PRO A 38 3.64 13.67 -1.21
C PRO A 38 3.56 12.35 -1.97
N THR A 39 4.22 12.27 -3.13
CA THR A 39 4.28 11.06 -3.95
C THR A 39 5.07 9.96 -3.24
N LEU A 40 6.26 10.27 -2.72
CA LEU A 40 7.09 9.30 -2.01
C LEU A 40 6.44 8.79 -0.72
N ILE A 41 5.81 9.66 0.08
CA ILE A 41 5.05 9.25 1.27
C ILE A 41 3.86 8.36 0.87
N GLY A 42 3.17 8.70 -0.23
CA GLY A 42 2.07 7.91 -0.77
C GLY A 42 2.52 6.51 -1.22
N GLU A 43 3.56 6.44 -2.05
CA GLU A 43 4.10 5.17 -2.59
C GLU A 43 4.63 4.26 -1.47
N VAL A 44 5.42 4.81 -0.54
CA VAL A 44 5.95 4.05 0.60
C VAL A 44 4.82 3.64 1.56
N GLY A 45 3.79 4.47 1.73
CA GLY A 45 2.61 4.14 2.52
C GLY A 45 1.81 2.98 1.93
N VAL A 46 1.57 3.00 0.61
CA VAL A 46 0.89 1.91 -0.11
C VAL A 46 1.64 0.58 0.02
N GLU A 47 2.95 0.57 -0.21
CA GLU A 47 3.77 -0.64 -0.08
C GLU A 47 3.75 -1.18 1.36
N ARG A 48 3.82 -0.29 2.35
CA ARG A 48 3.70 -0.64 3.77
C ARG A 48 2.35 -1.28 4.07
N ASP A 49 1.26 -0.66 3.64
CA ASP A 49 -0.11 -1.10 3.93
C ASP A 49 -0.40 -2.47 3.30
N GLU A 50 -0.04 -2.68 2.04
CA GLU A 50 -0.20 -3.97 1.36
C GLU A 50 0.59 -5.06 2.10
N ALA A 51 1.85 -4.79 2.43
CA ALA A 51 2.69 -5.75 3.13
C ALA A 51 2.15 -6.08 4.53
N PHE A 52 1.55 -5.11 5.23
CA PHE A 52 0.96 -5.33 6.54
C PHE A 52 -0.35 -6.12 6.45
N ALA A 53 -1.25 -5.75 5.52
CA ALA A 53 -2.47 -6.50 5.23
C ALA A 53 -2.16 -7.96 4.87
N ARG A 54 -1.13 -8.20 4.05
CA ARG A 54 -0.67 -9.54 3.67
C ARG A 54 -0.21 -10.37 4.87
N ARG A 55 0.52 -9.76 5.82
CA ARG A 55 0.93 -10.43 7.07
C ARG A 55 -0.28 -10.82 7.92
N ILE A 56 -1.26 -9.93 8.08
CA ILE A 56 -2.50 -10.22 8.83
C ILE A 56 -3.25 -11.37 8.15
N TYR A 57 -3.48 -11.29 6.84
CA TYR A 57 -4.16 -12.31 6.07
C TYR A 57 -3.47 -13.68 6.21
N GLN A 58 -2.15 -13.74 6.02
CA GLN A 58 -1.38 -14.97 6.18
C GLN A 58 -1.44 -15.52 7.60
N ALA A 59 -1.28 -14.69 8.62
CA ALA A 59 -1.35 -15.13 10.01
C ALA A 59 -2.71 -15.77 10.36
N ARG A 60 -3.80 -15.30 9.75
CA ARG A 60 -5.13 -15.93 9.87
C ARG A 60 -5.17 -17.29 9.17
N ARG A 61 -4.60 -17.41 7.96
CA ARG A 61 -4.49 -18.66 7.19
C ARG A 61 -3.61 -19.72 7.84
N GLU A 62 -2.52 -19.32 8.49
CA GLU A 62 -1.58 -20.27 9.10
C GLU A 62 -2.27 -21.14 10.17
N ARG A 63 -3.31 -20.61 10.84
CA ARG A 63 -4.05 -21.35 11.87
C ARG A 63 -4.59 -22.67 11.34
N THR A 64 -5.17 -22.71 10.15
CA THR A 64 -5.79 -23.93 9.61
C THR A 64 -4.75 -25.00 9.27
N LYS A 65 -3.49 -24.62 9.01
CA LYS A 65 -2.40 -25.58 8.81
C LYS A 65 -2.03 -26.34 10.09
N PHE A 66 -2.14 -25.70 11.24
CA PHE A 66 -1.89 -26.32 12.55
C PHE A 66 -3.10 -27.09 13.08
N PHE A 67 -4.29 -26.81 12.57
CA PHE A 67 -5.54 -27.44 12.97
C PHE A 67 -6.31 -27.97 11.74
N PRO A 68 -5.90 -29.11 11.14
CA PRO A 68 -6.58 -29.65 9.96
C PRO A 68 -8.08 -29.90 10.21
N GLY A 69 -8.92 -29.55 9.25
CA GLY A 69 -10.38 -29.74 9.34
C GLY A 69 -11.13 -28.66 10.14
N SER A 70 -10.49 -27.50 10.38
CA SER A 70 -11.05 -26.37 11.13
C SER A 70 -11.22 -25.10 10.29
N ASP A 71 -11.28 -25.24 8.95
CA ASP A 71 -11.26 -24.12 8.02
C ASP A 71 -12.43 -23.13 8.22
N ASP A 72 -13.54 -23.59 8.81
CA ASP A 72 -14.71 -22.80 9.15
C ASP A 72 -14.73 -22.28 10.60
N LEU A 73 -13.80 -22.70 11.46
CA LEU A 73 -13.80 -22.39 12.89
C LEU A 73 -13.05 -21.11 13.25
N PHE A 74 -11.98 -20.79 12.53
CA PHE A 74 -11.06 -19.70 12.88
C PHE A 74 -11.14 -18.46 11.97
N GLY A 75 -12.02 -18.51 10.96
CA GLY A 75 -12.15 -17.48 9.93
C GLY A 75 -13.11 -16.36 10.31
N GLU A 76 -12.91 -15.19 9.67
CA GLU A 76 -13.93 -14.14 9.59
C GLU A 76 -14.09 -13.84 8.10
N PRO A 77 -14.90 -14.63 7.37
CA PRO A 77 -14.83 -14.67 5.91
C PRO A 77 -15.02 -13.31 5.21
N ALA A 78 -15.84 -12.45 5.82
CA ALA A 78 -16.03 -11.08 5.34
C ALA A 78 -14.74 -10.25 5.48
N TRP A 79 -14.04 -10.36 6.62
CA TRP A 79 -12.78 -9.66 6.86
C TRP A 79 -11.65 -10.24 6.01
N ASP A 80 -11.59 -11.57 5.88
CA ASP A 80 -10.60 -12.25 5.03
C ASP A 80 -10.75 -11.81 3.56
N ALA A 81 -12.00 -11.67 3.07
CA ALA A 81 -12.27 -11.13 1.74
C ALA A 81 -11.86 -9.65 1.59
N LEU A 82 -12.10 -8.80 2.62
CA LEU A 82 -11.69 -7.40 2.58
C LEU A 82 -10.16 -7.26 2.53
N LEU A 83 -9.43 -8.07 3.30
CA LEU A 83 -7.97 -8.11 3.26
C LEU A 83 -7.45 -8.56 1.90
N ASP A 84 -7.97 -9.64 1.32
CA ASP A 84 -7.53 -10.14 0.02
C ASP A 84 -7.82 -9.13 -1.12
N LEU A 85 -9.01 -8.52 -1.11
CA LEU A 85 -9.39 -7.48 -2.07
C LEU A 85 -8.56 -6.20 -1.90
N PHE A 86 -8.22 -5.81 -0.67
CA PHE A 86 -7.33 -4.69 -0.38
C PHE A 86 -5.94 -4.95 -0.98
N ILE A 87 -5.35 -6.12 -0.67
CA ILE A 87 -4.05 -6.54 -1.20
C ILE A 87 -4.06 -6.56 -2.74
N ALA A 88 -5.13 -7.06 -3.35
CA ALA A 88 -5.29 -7.05 -4.80
C ALA A 88 -5.33 -5.62 -5.36
N GLY A 89 -6.09 -4.73 -4.73
CA GLY A 89 -6.24 -3.33 -5.14
C GLY A 89 -4.92 -2.57 -5.10
N GLU A 90 -4.18 -2.65 -4.00
CA GLU A 90 -2.90 -1.95 -3.84
C GLU A 90 -1.81 -2.52 -4.77
N SER A 91 -1.90 -3.81 -5.13
CA SER A 91 -1.02 -4.44 -6.13
C SER A 91 -1.46 -4.26 -7.59
N GLY A 92 -2.53 -3.49 -7.86
CA GLY A 92 -3.06 -3.26 -9.21
C GLY A 92 -3.66 -4.51 -9.86
N ARG A 93 -3.97 -5.55 -9.08
CA ARG A 93 -4.51 -6.83 -9.55
C ARG A 93 -6.03 -6.80 -9.62
N GLU A 94 -6.58 -7.07 -10.79
CA GLU A 94 -8.02 -7.34 -10.95
C GLU A 94 -8.40 -8.68 -10.32
N THR A 95 -9.54 -8.72 -9.61
CA THR A 95 -10.00 -9.91 -8.88
C THR A 95 -11.34 -10.37 -9.42
N THR A 96 -11.44 -11.62 -9.87
CA THR A 96 -12.74 -12.20 -10.28
C THR A 96 -13.59 -12.61 -9.09
N MET A 97 -14.87 -12.89 -9.33
CA MET A 97 -15.73 -13.48 -8.30
C MET A 97 -15.17 -14.78 -7.71
N SER A 98 -14.55 -15.63 -8.54
CA SER A 98 -13.94 -16.88 -8.08
C SER A 98 -12.69 -16.64 -7.24
N ASP A 99 -11.86 -15.67 -7.62
CA ASP A 99 -10.66 -15.29 -6.86
C ASP A 99 -11.06 -14.68 -5.51
N ALA A 100 -12.04 -13.77 -5.50
CA ALA A 100 -12.58 -13.18 -4.28
C ALA A 100 -13.18 -14.24 -3.35
N ALA A 101 -13.82 -15.27 -3.93
CA ALA A 101 -14.34 -16.38 -3.14
C ALA A 101 -13.24 -17.21 -2.48
N ALA A 102 -12.11 -17.43 -3.17
CA ALA A 102 -10.94 -18.09 -2.61
C ALA A 102 -10.26 -17.25 -1.50
N GLY A 103 -10.25 -15.92 -1.67
CA GLY A 103 -9.76 -14.95 -0.68
C GLY A 103 -10.57 -14.92 0.62
N ALA A 104 -11.87 -15.23 0.56
CA ALA A 104 -12.74 -15.29 1.75
C ALA A 104 -12.49 -16.50 2.66
N CYS A 105 -11.60 -17.42 2.28
CA CYS A 105 -11.16 -18.54 3.12
C CYS A 105 -12.28 -19.47 3.63
N THR A 106 -13.35 -19.64 2.85
CA THR A 106 -14.50 -20.49 3.20
C THR A 106 -14.99 -21.23 1.96
N SER A 107 -16.06 -22.04 2.08
CA SER A 107 -16.66 -22.71 0.92
C SER A 107 -17.10 -21.69 -0.13
N ALA A 108 -17.05 -22.04 -1.42
CA ALA A 108 -17.41 -21.14 -2.51
C ALA A 108 -18.81 -20.50 -2.33
N ASN A 109 -19.80 -21.31 -1.92
CA ASN A 109 -21.17 -20.82 -1.68
C ASN A 109 -21.23 -19.84 -0.50
N SER A 110 -20.52 -20.13 0.59
CA SER A 110 -20.43 -19.22 1.74
C SER A 110 -19.72 -17.92 1.36
N ALA A 111 -18.65 -18.00 0.59
CA ALA A 111 -17.89 -16.83 0.15
C ALA A 111 -18.73 -15.92 -0.75
N GLN A 112 -19.45 -16.48 -1.73
CA GLN A 112 -20.36 -15.71 -2.58
C GLN A 112 -21.45 -14.99 -1.78
N ARG A 113 -21.99 -15.64 -0.74
CA ARG A 113 -22.93 -15.00 0.21
C ARG A 113 -22.29 -13.81 0.91
N TRP A 114 -21.06 -13.96 1.42
CA TRP A 114 -20.36 -12.87 2.09
C TRP A 114 -20.04 -11.70 1.16
N ILE A 115 -19.58 -11.96 -0.06
CA ILE A 115 -19.39 -10.90 -1.06
C ILE A 115 -20.72 -10.19 -1.34
N ALA A 116 -21.84 -10.90 -1.45
CA ALA A 116 -23.16 -10.27 -1.64
C ALA A 116 -23.57 -9.42 -0.43
N VAL A 117 -23.27 -9.85 0.79
CA VAL A 117 -23.51 -9.07 2.02
C VAL A 117 -22.64 -7.81 2.05
N LEU A 118 -21.36 -7.92 1.70
CA LEU A 118 -20.44 -6.78 1.61
C LEU A 118 -20.89 -5.79 0.53
N GLU A 119 -21.36 -6.29 -0.61
CA GLU A 119 -21.87 -5.48 -1.73
C GLU A 119 -23.14 -4.73 -1.32
N ALA A 120 -24.09 -5.42 -0.70
CA ALA A 120 -25.32 -4.80 -0.19
C ALA A 120 -25.05 -3.71 0.88
N ARG A 121 -23.89 -3.75 1.53
CA ARG A 121 -23.44 -2.74 2.51
C ARG A 121 -22.55 -1.66 1.89
N GLY A 122 -22.31 -1.70 0.58
CA GLY A 122 -21.46 -0.72 -0.13
C GLY A 122 -19.97 -0.85 0.19
N LEU A 123 -19.53 -1.99 0.72
CA LEU A 123 -18.12 -2.23 1.07
C LEU A 123 -17.31 -2.73 -0.12
N VAL A 124 -17.95 -3.51 -0.98
CA VAL A 124 -17.39 -3.98 -2.25
C VAL A 124 -18.34 -3.62 -3.39
N GLU A 125 -17.81 -3.58 -4.60
CA GLU A 125 -18.61 -3.42 -5.81
C GLU A 125 -18.24 -4.48 -6.84
N ARG A 126 -19.24 -4.89 -7.62
CA ARG A 126 -19.08 -5.80 -8.75
C ARG A 126 -19.22 -5.04 -10.05
N TYR A 127 -18.36 -5.37 -11.01
CA TYR A 127 -18.40 -4.78 -12.35
C TYR A 127 -18.06 -5.81 -13.41
N ALA A 128 -18.58 -5.62 -14.62
CA ALA A 128 -18.25 -6.46 -15.76
C ALA A 128 -16.79 -6.24 -16.15
N ASP A 129 -16.06 -7.33 -16.41
CA ASP A 129 -14.70 -7.23 -16.94
C ASP A 129 -14.74 -6.54 -18.32
N PRO A 130 -13.99 -5.42 -18.51
CA PRO A 130 -13.94 -4.71 -19.79
C PRO A 130 -13.41 -5.55 -20.95
N HIS A 131 -12.62 -6.58 -20.65
CA HIS A 131 -11.93 -7.43 -21.62
C HIS A 131 -12.67 -8.76 -21.87
N ASP A 132 -13.49 -9.23 -20.93
CA ASP A 132 -14.32 -10.43 -21.08
C ASP A 132 -15.65 -10.31 -20.31
N ARG A 133 -16.75 -9.97 -20.99
CA ARG A 133 -18.09 -9.81 -20.39
C ARG A 133 -18.64 -11.05 -19.68
N ARG A 134 -18.02 -12.22 -19.82
CA ARG A 134 -18.38 -13.44 -19.08
C ARG A 134 -17.84 -13.43 -17.65
N ARG A 135 -16.85 -12.57 -17.37
CA ARG A 135 -16.23 -12.42 -16.05
C ARG A 135 -16.89 -11.26 -15.31
N THR A 136 -17.15 -11.49 -14.03
CA THR A 136 -17.50 -10.43 -13.07
C THR A 136 -16.28 -10.21 -12.19
N LEU A 137 -15.82 -8.96 -12.14
CA LEU A 137 -14.76 -8.51 -11.26
C LEU A 137 -15.35 -7.94 -9.98
N VAL A 138 -14.59 -8.03 -8.90
CA VAL A 138 -14.95 -7.57 -7.56
C VAL A 138 -13.80 -6.72 -7.04
N ARG A 139 -14.11 -5.57 -6.43
CA ARG A 139 -13.13 -4.72 -5.75
C ARG A 139 -13.74 -4.05 -4.52
N LEU A 140 -12.88 -3.53 -3.65
CA LEU A 140 -13.33 -2.63 -2.59
C LEU A 140 -13.89 -1.35 -3.20
N THR A 141 -14.90 -0.79 -2.57
CA THR A 141 -15.28 0.60 -2.86
C THR A 141 -14.18 1.54 -2.37
N GLY A 142 -14.04 2.72 -3.00
CA GLY A 142 -13.07 3.73 -2.59
C GLY A 142 -13.10 4.04 -1.08
N PRO A 143 -14.28 4.32 -0.49
CA PRO A 143 -14.40 4.57 0.95
C PRO A 143 -13.93 3.40 1.83
N THR A 144 -14.10 2.16 1.37
CA THR A 144 -13.67 0.96 2.10
C THR A 144 -12.17 0.76 2.01
N ALA A 145 -11.57 0.98 0.84
CA ALA A 145 -10.11 0.97 0.68
C ALA A 145 -9.47 2.06 1.57
N ASP A 146 -10.04 3.26 1.62
CA ASP A 146 -9.56 4.34 2.50
C ASP A 146 -9.69 3.97 3.98
N ALA A 147 -10.78 3.29 4.37
CA ALA A 147 -10.95 2.80 5.73
C ALA A 147 -9.93 1.72 6.11
N MET A 148 -9.62 0.82 5.17
CA MET A 148 -8.57 -0.19 5.34
C MET A 148 -7.21 0.46 5.56
N ARG A 149 -6.80 1.44 4.73
CA ARG A 149 -5.52 2.17 4.91
C ARG A 149 -5.44 2.80 6.29
N ARG A 150 -6.48 3.56 6.70
CA ARG A 150 -6.52 4.18 8.04
C ARG A 150 -6.41 3.16 9.18
N TYR A 151 -7.05 2.00 9.03
CA TYR A 151 -6.96 0.93 10.03
C TYR A 151 -5.54 0.36 10.10
N LEU A 152 -4.93 0.04 8.96
CA LEU A 152 -3.58 -0.53 8.88
C LEU A 152 -2.51 0.46 9.37
N ASP A 153 -2.69 1.76 9.08
CA ASP A 153 -1.82 2.83 9.56
C ASP A 153 -1.87 2.99 11.09
N SER A 154 -3.00 2.65 11.72
CA SER A 154 -3.19 2.80 13.17
C SER A 154 -2.58 1.68 14.01
N MET A 155 -2.06 0.63 13.36
CA MET A 155 -1.53 -0.59 13.99
C MET A 155 -0.01 -0.58 14.17
#